data_AF-A0A5B7ZSC6-F1
#
_entry.id   AF-A0A5B7ZSC6-F1
#
_cell.length_a   1.000
_cell.length_b   1.000
_cell.length_c   1.000
_cell.angle_alpha   90.00
_cell.angle_beta   90.00
_cell.angle_gamma   90.00
#
_symmetry.space_group_name_H-M   'P 1'
#
loop_
_entity.id
_entity.type
_entity.pdbx_description
1 polymer ?
#
loop_
_entity_poly.entity_id
_entity_poly.type
_entity_poly.pdbx_seq_one_letter_code
_entity_poly.pdbx_strand_id
1 'polypeptide(L)'
;MNHARILFCLLLALPASQAWAQAAKPAAAPQARPAADPAAEAFGAWDKDRNGSLSLPEFRAGWQQVQRTAEMQARLRHQFATVDANKNGAIDPGEYGGLLLVKNAGKSAPQMSVFDANKDGKLAFPEYVKLVQTLAPQEAKGAAK
;
A
#
# COMPACT_ATOMS: atom_id res chain seq x y z
N MET A 1 1.90 92.37 3.92
CA MET A 1 3.17 93.10 3.76
C MET A 1 4.22 92.36 4.56
N ASN A 2 5.08 91.58 3.88
CA ASN A 2 6.54 91.83 3.78
C ASN A 2 7.32 91.12 4.92
N HIS A 3 8.38 90.32 4.77
CA HIS A 3 9.20 89.84 3.65
C HIS A 3 9.93 88.55 4.08
N ALA A 4 10.42 87.80 3.09
CA ALA A 4 11.20 86.56 3.17
C ALA A 4 12.63 86.71 3.74
N ARG A 5 13.19 85.58 4.24
CA ARG A 5 14.61 85.11 4.17
C ARG A 5 14.77 83.78 4.95
N ILE A 6 14.84 82.62 4.30
CA ILE A 6 16.03 81.84 3.84
C ILE A 6 16.90 81.29 4.97
N LEU A 7 17.09 79.95 4.95
CA LEU A 7 18.28 79.12 5.30
C LEU A 7 17.74 77.77 5.84
N PHE A 8 18.24 76.58 5.54
CA PHE A 8 19.26 76.03 4.65
C PHE A 8 19.08 74.51 4.74
N CYS A 9 19.22 73.78 3.63
CA CYS A 9 19.21 72.32 3.62
C CYS A 9 20.25 71.74 4.58
N LEU A 10 19.89 70.74 5.39
CA LEU A 10 20.81 69.66 5.70
C LEU A 10 20.05 68.34 5.81
N LEU A 11 20.19 67.54 4.76
CA LEU A 11 19.88 66.12 4.70
C LEU A 11 20.68 65.36 5.77
N LEU A 12 20.01 64.68 6.70
CA LEU A 12 20.59 63.53 7.40
C LEU A 12 19.53 62.43 7.56
N ALA A 13 19.68 61.44 6.68
CA ALA A 13 19.31 60.02 6.74
C ALA A 13 18.24 59.55 7.75
N LEU A 14 17.13 59.06 7.21
CA LEU A 14 16.20 58.15 7.90
C LEU A 14 16.80 56.73 7.94
N PRO A 15 16.87 56.05 9.10
CA PRO A 15 16.77 54.60 9.13
C PRO A 15 15.29 54.21 9.25
N ALA A 16 14.84 53.47 8.25
CA ALA A 16 13.52 52.89 8.18
C ALA A 16 13.30 51.84 9.29
N SER A 17 12.13 51.97 9.94
CA SER A 17 11.24 50.89 10.39
C SER A 17 11.80 49.77 11.27
N GLN A 18 11.35 49.71 12.52
CA GLN A 18 10.97 48.43 13.16
C GLN A 18 9.72 48.63 14.03
N ALA A 19 8.55 48.45 13.41
CA ALA A 19 7.32 48.15 14.12
C ALA A 19 7.36 46.66 14.49
N TRP A 20 7.46 46.36 15.79
CA TRP A 20 7.46 45.01 16.33
C TRP A 20 6.01 44.52 16.43
N ALA A 21 5.52 43.90 15.35
CA ALA A 21 4.33 43.07 15.43
C ALA A 21 4.71 41.77 16.15
N GLN A 22 4.19 41.56 17.37
CA GLN A 22 4.24 40.27 18.04
C GLN A 22 3.38 39.26 17.24
N ALA A 23 4.03 38.47 16.38
CA ALA A 23 3.44 37.29 15.79
C ALA A 23 3.25 36.23 16.89
N ALA A 24 2.00 35.99 17.28
CA ALA A 24 1.63 34.88 18.14
C ALA A 24 2.09 33.56 17.50
N LYS A 25 2.85 32.75 18.24
CA LYS A 25 3.21 31.38 17.85
C LYS A 25 1.91 30.62 17.48
N PRO A 26 1.82 30.01 16.29
CA PRO A 26 0.70 29.11 16.03
C PRO A 26 0.80 27.93 16.99
N ALA A 27 -0.24 27.71 17.78
CA ALA A 27 -0.40 26.54 18.60
C ALA A 27 -0.29 25.30 17.72
N ALA A 28 0.67 24.42 18.02
CA ALA A 28 0.82 23.15 17.33
C ALA A 28 -0.49 22.38 17.44
N ALA A 29 -1.13 22.13 16.30
CA ALA A 29 -2.24 21.21 16.20
C ALA A 29 -1.81 19.85 16.80
N PRO A 30 -2.72 19.11 17.45
CA PRO A 30 -2.42 17.76 17.93
C PRO A 30 -1.88 16.95 16.76
N GLN A 31 -0.59 16.59 16.82
CA GLN A 31 0.03 15.76 15.80
C GLN A 31 -0.71 14.43 15.81
N ALA A 32 -1.49 14.19 14.75
CA ALA A 32 -2.00 12.86 14.48
C ALA A 32 -0.80 11.91 14.47
N ARG A 33 -0.84 10.86 15.30
CA ARG A 33 0.15 9.78 15.27
C ARG A 33 0.33 9.38 13.80
N PRO A 34 1.55 9.36 13.24
CA PRO A 34 1.72 8.99 11.85
C PRO A 34 1.10 7.60 11.66
N ALA A 35 0.23 7.49 10.66
CA ALA A 35 -0.23 6.20 10.17
C ALA A 35 1.01 5.32 9.92
N ALA A 36 0.89 4.03 10.22
CA ALA A 36 1.99 3.08 10.08
C ALA A 36 2.70 3.27 8.74
N ASP A 37 4.02 3.49 8.78
CA ASP A 37 4.85 3.65 7.59
C ASP A 37 5.12 2.25 7.00
N PRO A 38 4.52 1.90 5.83
CA PRO A 38 4.69 0.58 5.23
C PRO A 38 6.14 0.28 4.87
N ALA A 39 6.95 1.30 4.59
CA ALA A 39 8.37 1.14 4.33
C ALA A 39 9.13 0.77 5.61
N ALA A 40 8.78 1.38 6.75
CA ALA A 40 9.35 1.04 8.04
C ALA A 40 8.97 -0.39 8.48
N GLU A 41 7.74 -0.83 8.21
CA GLU A 41 7.30 -2.21 8.47
C GLU A 41 8.05 -3.22 7.58
N ALA A 42 8.17 -2.95 6.29
CA ALA A 42 8.92 -3.80 5.36
C ALA A 42 10.41 -3.86 5.75
N PHE A 43 11.00 -2.73 6.12
CA PHE A 43 12.36 -2.65 6.62
C PHE A 43 12.55 -3.52 7.86
N GLY A 44 11.69 -3.35 8.87
CA GLY A 44 11.75 -4.15 10.11
C GLY A 44 11.49 -5.64 9.88
N ALA A 45 10.74 -6.02 8.85
CA ALA A 45 10.57 -7.42 8.45
C ALA A 45 11.82 -8.01 7.78
N TRP A 46 12.64 -7.17 7.13
CA TRP A 46 13.82 -7.60 6.37
C TRP A 46 15.10 -7.53 7.20
N ASP A 47 15.21 -6.58 8.12
CA ASP A 47 16.30 -6.43 9.09
C ASP A 47 16.19 -7.55 10.15
N LYS A 48 16.90 -8.66 9.92
CA LYS A 48 16.78 -9.88 10.73
C LYS A 48 17.54 -9.77 12.03
N ASP A 49 18.69 -9.11 12.00
CA ASP A 49 19.49 -8.90 13.20
C ASP A 49 19.06 -7.66 14.01
N ARG A 50 18.15 -6.85 13.45
CA ARG A 50 17.58 -5.64 14.07
C ARG A 50 18.65 -4.59 14.38
N ASN A 51 19.69 -4.53 13.56
CA ASN A 51 20.77 -3.56 13.75
C ASN A 51 20.43 -2.17 13.20
N GLY A 52 19.25 -1.99 12.59
CA GLY A 52 18.79 -0.73 12.03
C GLY A 52 19.33 -0.46 10.63
N SER A 53 19.89 -1.47 9.95
CA SER A 53 20.40 -1.43 8.58
C SER A 53 20.12 -2.75 7.87
N LEU A 54 19.95 -2.72 6.54
CA LEU A 54 19.86 -3.96 5.76
C LEU A 54 21.23 -4.32 5.20
N SER A 55 21.75 -5.46 5.63
CA SER A 55 22.89 -6.09 4.97
C SER A 55 22.50 -6.51 3.54
N LEU A 56 23.49 -6.64 2.66
CA LEU A 56 23.25 -7.09 1.28
C LEU A 56 22.50 -8.44 1.20
N PRO A 57 22.80 -9.45 2.06
CA PRO A 57 22.00 -10.68 2.13
C PRO A 57 20.53 -10.45 2.52
N GLU A 58 20.27 -9.63 3.53
CA GLU A 58 18.89 -9.33 4.00
C GLU A 58 18.09 -8.62 2.92
N PHE A 59 18.68 -7.59 2.30
CA PHE A 59 18.05 -6.87 1.19
C PHE A 59 17.73 -7.81 0.03
N ARG A 60 18.68 -8.67 -0.36
CA ARG A 60 18.48 -9.63 -1.45
C ARG A 60 17.35 -10.62 -1.14
N ALA A 61 17.32 -11.16 0.08
CA ALA A 61 16.28 -12.09 0.51
C ALA A 61 14.89 -11.42 0.52
N GLY A 62 14.80 -10.20 1.04
CA GLY A 62 13.57 -9.40 1.04
C GLY A 62 13.09 -9.09 -0.38
N TRP A 63 13.99 -8.64 -1.24
CA TRP A 63 13.67 -8.33 -2.64
C TRP A 63 13.18 -9.55 -3.42
N GLN A 64 13.85 -10.70 -3.27
CA GLN A 64 13.40 -11.94 -3.89
C GLN A 64 12.02 -12.37 -3.40
N GLN A 65 11.70 -12.16 -2.12
CA GLN A 65 10.38 -12.45 -1.58
C GLN A 65 9.30 -11.56 -2.20
N VAL A 66 9.60 -10.26 -2.39
CA VAL A 66 8.70 -9.32 -3.08
C VAL A 66 8.47 -9.77 -4.51
N GLN A 67 9.53 -10.10 -5.24
CA GLN A 67 9.42 -10.56 -6.63
C GLN A 67 8.54 -11.80 -6.75
N ARG A 68 8.79 -12.84 -5.93
CA ARG A 68 7.95 -14.05 -5.92
C ARG A 68 6.48 -13.74 -5.61
N THR A 69 6.24 -12.84 -4.65
CA THR A 69 4.87 -12.45 -4.29
C THR A 69 4.18 -11.70 -5.42
N ALA A 70 4.89 -10.80 -6.10
CA ALA A 70 4.38 -10.04 -7.24
C ALA A 70 4.07 -10.96 -8.43
N GLU A 71 4.97 -11.87 -8.76
CA GLU A 71 4.78 -12.88 -9.82
C GLU A 71 3.58 -13.78 -9.52
N MET A 72 3.45 -14.25 -8.28
CA MET A 72 2.31 -15.05 -7.84
C MET A 72 1.00 -14.26 -7.97
N GLN A 73 0.95 -13.00 -7.52
CA GLN A 73 -0.24 -12.17 -7.68
C GLN A 73 -0.59 -11.92 -9.16
N ALA A 74 0.41 -11.65 -10.00
CA ALA A 74 0.21 -11.45 -11.43
C ALA A 74 -0.39 -12.71 -12.09
N ARG A 75 0.14 -13.90 -11.74
CA ARG A 75 -0.40 -15.18 -12.21
C ARG A 75 -1.84 -15.39 -11.76
N LEU A 76 -2.16 -15.13 -10.49
CA LEU A 76 -3.54 -15.27 -9.98
C LEU A 76 -4.50 -14.30 -10.68
N ARG A 77 -4.08 -13.06 -10.91
CA ARG A 77 -4.88 -12.07 -11.65
C ARG A 77 -5.14 -12.51 -13.09
N HIS A 78 -4.13 -13.02 -13.77
CA HIS A 78 -4.28 -13.56 -15.11
C HIS A 78 -5.26 -14.74 -15.16
N GLN A 79 -5.14 -15.68 -14.21
CA GLN A 79 -6.06 -16.82 -14.12
C GLN A 79 -7.49 -16.39 -13.83
N PHE A 80 -7.67 -15.46 -12.90
CA PHE A 80 -8.97 -14.88 -12.59
C PHE A 80 -9.63 -14.27 -13.84
N ALA A 81 -8.89 -13.42 -14.57
CA ALA A 81 -9.38 -12.79 -15.80
C ALA A 81 -9.66 -13.78 -16.94
N THR A 82 -9.04 -14.97 -16.91
CA THR A 82 -9.32 -16.04 -17.90
C THR A 82 -10.63 -16.76 -17.59
N VAL A 83 -11.01 -16.82 -16.31
CA VAL A 83 -12.22 -17.54 -15.84
C VAL A 83 -13.45 -16.65 -15.85
N ASP A 84 -13.28 -15.37 -15.50
CA ASP A 84 -14.30 -14.31 -15.60
C ASP A 84 -14.57 -14.01 -17.09
N ALA A 85 -15.32 -14.90 -17.73
CA ALA A 85 -15.59 -14.90 -19.14
C ALA A 85 -16.56 -13.77 -19.51
N ASN A 86 -17.50 -13.46 -18.60
CA ASN A 86 -18.44 -12.36 -18.78
C ASN A 86 -17.83 -10.98 -18.40
N LYS A 87 -16.62 -10.96 -17.82
CA LYS A 87 -15.85 -9.76 -17.45
C LYS A 87 -16.60 -8.87 -16.46
N ASN A 88 -17.36 -9.47 -15.56
CA ASN A 88 -18.11 -8.74 -14.55
C ASN A 88 -17.26 -8.40 -13.30
N GLY A 89 -16.00 -8.86 -13.26
CA GLY A 89 -15.06 -8.63 -12.16
C GLY A 89 -15.17 -9.64 -11.01
N ALA A 90 -15.95 -10.71 -11.18
CA ALA A 90 -16.18 -11.78 -10.23
C ALA A 90 -16.32 -13.13 -10.95
N ILE A 91 -16.21 -14.23 -10.21
CA ILE A 91 -16.50 -15.58 -10.73
C ILE A 91 -17.91 -15.96 -10.32
N ASP A 92 -18.77 -16.19 -11.30
CA ASP A 92 -20.16 -16.56 -11.11
C ASP A 92 -20.36 -18.08 -10.94
N PRO A 93 -21.52 -18.56 -10.46
CA PRO A 93 -21.78 -20.00 -10.35
C PRO A 93 -21.56 -20.79 -11.64
N GLY A 94 -21.88 -20.19 -12.80
CA GLY A 94 -21.66 -20.81 -14.11
C GLY A 94 -20.18 -20.94 -14.49
N GLU A 95 -19.33 -20.05 -13.99
CA GLU A 95 -17.88 -20.03 -14.24
C GLU A 95 -17.11 -20.88 -13.23
N TYR A 96 -17.63 -20.99 -12.00
CA TYR A 96 -17.04 -21.73 -10.90
C TYR A 96 -16.74 -23.20 -11.25
N GLY A 97 -17.71 -23.91 -11.83
CA GLY A 97 -17.53 -25.30 -12.27
C GLY A 97 -16.53 -25.45 -13.41
N GLY A 98 -16.24 -24.36 -14.12
CA GLY A 98 -15.24 -24.28 -15.19
C GLY A 98 -13.80 -24.28 -14.69
N LEU A 99 -13.56 -23.89 -13.43
CA LEU A 99 -12.24 -23.78 -12.83
C LEU A 99 -11.49 -25.10 -12.86
N LEU A 100 -10.27 -25.09 -13.40
CA LEU A 100 -9.42 -26.28 -13.44
C LEU A 100 -9.16 -26.86 -12.04
N LEU A 101 -8.97 -26.01 -11.03
CA LEU A 101 -8.78 -26.46 -9.65
C LEU A 101 -10.01 -27.19 -9.08
N VAL A 102 -11.21 -26.68 -9.39
CA VAL A 102 -12.48 -27.30 -8.98
C VAL A 102 -12.70 -28.61 -9.73
N LYS A 103 -12.45 -28.62 -11.04
CA LYS A 103 -12.51 -29.83 -11.88
C LYS A 103 -11.54 -30.91 -11.38
N ASN A 104 -10.32 -30.53 -11.02
CA ASN A 104 -9.30 -31.46 -10.51
C ASN A 104 -9.66 -31.99 -9.12
N ALA A 105 -10.26 -31.18 -8.26
CA ALA A 105 -10.72 -31.61 -6.93
C ALA A 105 -11.98 -32.51 -7.00
N GLY A 106 -12.76 -32.41 -8.07
CA GLY A 106 -13.91 -33.27 -8.33
C GLY A 106 -14.93 -33.23 -7.18
N LYS A 107 -15.28 -34.41 -6.64
CA LYS A 107 -16.24 -34.53 -5.51
C LYS A 107 -15.73 -33.90 -4.21
N SER A 108 -14.42 -33.70 -4.09
CA SER A 108 -13.79 -33.05 -2.93
C SER A 108 -13.67 -31.54 -3.10
N ALA A 109 -14.14 -30.98 -4.22
CA ALA A 109 -14.14 -29.55 -4.42
C ALA A 109 -15.04 -28.89 -3.35
N PRO A 110 -14.54 -27.88 -2.61
CA PRO A 110 -15.37 -27.07 -1.74
C PRO A 110 -16.49 -26.41 -2.54
N GLN A 111 -17.57 -26.05 -1.87
CA GLN A 111 -18.60 -25.23 -2.49
C GLN A 111 -18.10 -23.78 -2.64
N MET A 112 -18.55 -23.09 -3.68
CA MET A 112 -18.23 -21.67 -3.89
C MET A 112 -18.59 -20.80 -2.69
N SER A 113 -19.73 -21.09 -2.06
CA SER A 113 -20.26 -20.39 -0.87
C SER A 113 -19.34 -20.45 0.35
N VAL A 114 -18.36 -21.37 0.39
CA VAL A 114 -17.34 -21.42 1.45
C VAL A 114 -16.39 -20.20 1.37
N PHE A 115 -16.22 -19.64 0.17
CA PHE A 115 -15.29 -18.53 -0.08
C PHE A 115 -15.99 -17.18 -0.27
N ASP A 116 -17.28 -17.19 -0.62
CA ASP A 116 -18.16 -16.02 -0.75
C ASP A 116 -18.44 -15.39 0.63
N ALA A 117 -17.57 -14.48 1.05
CA ALA A 117 -17.59 -13.89 2.38
C ALA A 117 -18.63 -12.77 2.50
N ASN A 118 -18.86 -12.02 1.42
CA ASN A 118 -19.85 -10.96 1.38
C ASN A 118 -21.26 -11.47 1.02
N LYS A 119 -21.39 -12.74 0.63
CA LYS A 119 -22.65 -13.44 0.31
C LYS A 119 -23.38 -12.84 -0.89
N ASP A 120 -22.64 -12.35 -1.87
CA ASP A 120 -23.21 -11.79 -3.10
C ASP A 120 -23.47 -12.86 -4.19
N GLY A 121 -23.10 -14.12 -3.92
CA GLY A 121 -23.30 -15.24 -4.82
C GLY A 121 -22.26 -15.32 -5.93
N LYS A 122 -21.16 -14.57 -5.83
CA LYS A 122 -20.03 -14.58 -6.76
C LYS A 122 -18.72 -14.63 -5.95
N LEU A 123 -17.58 -14.82 -6.61
CA LEU A 123 -16.27 -14.70 -5.97
C LEU A 123 -15.49 -13.52 -6.54
N ALA A 124 -15.30 -12.49 -5.72
CA ALA A 124 -14.36 -11.43 -6.03
C ALA A 124 -12.91 -11.94 -5.96
N PHE A 125 -11.98 -11.17 -6.53
CA PHE A 125 -10.56 -11.56 -6.57
C PHE A 125 -9.98 -12.00 -5.20
N PRO A 126 -10.22 -11.29 -4.07
CA PRO A 126 -9.71 -11.73 -2.77
C PRO A 126 -10.26 -13.09 -2.30
N GLU A 127 -11.48 -13.44 -2.69
CA GLU A 127 -12.14 -14.70 -2.33
C GLU A 127 -11.66 -15.83 -3.22
N TYR A 128 -11.46 -15.55 -4.51
CA TYR A 128 -10.78 -16.45 -5.44
C TYR A 128 -9.37 -16.83 -4.96
N VAL A 129 -8.59 -15.88 -4.43
CA VAL A 129 -7.25 -16.17 -3.89
C VAL A 129 -7.34 -17.21 -2.76
N LYS A 130 -8.34 -17.13 -1.88
CA LYS A 130 -8.56 -18.12 -0.81
C LYS A 130 -8.90 -19.50 -1.36
N LEU A 131 -9.74 -19.55 -2.40
CA LEU A 131 -10.04 -20.80 -3.11
C LEU A 131 -8.77 -21.44 -3.66
N VAL A 132 -7.94 -20.67 -4.37
CA VAL A 132 -6.69 -21.19 -4.94
C VAL A 132 -5.74 -21.65 -3.84
N GLN A 133 -5.61 -20.91 -2.73
CA GLN A 133 -4.78 -21.35 -1.59
C GLN A 133 -5.25 -22.66 -0.95
N THR A 134 -6.56 -22.92 -0.97
CA THR A 134 -7.17 -24.13 -0.40
C THR A 134 -7.04 -25.34 -1.33
N LEU A 135 -7.17 -25.12 -2.65
CA LEU A 135 -7.20 -26.19 -3.66
C LEU A 135 -5.87 -26.41 -4.38
N ALA A 136 -4.97 -25.44 -4.39
CA ALA A 136 -3.63 -25.67 -4.90
C ALA A 136 -2.96 -26.70 -3.99
N PRO A 137 -2.38 -27.79 -4.54
CA PRO A 137 -1.50 -28.63 -3.76
C PRO A 137 -0.45 -27.73 -3.14
N GLN A 138 -0.39 -27.71 -1.81
CA GLN A 138 0.65 -27.02 -1.06
C GLN A 138 1.97 -27.58 -1.61
N GLU A 139 2.71 -26.82 -2.43
CA GLU A 139 4.07 -27.20 -2.75
C GLU A 139 4.85 -27.26 -1.44
N ALA A 140 5.08 -28.49 -0.99
CA ALA A 140 6.09 -28.90 -0.02
C ALA A 140 6.28 -28.00 1.22
N LYS A 141 5.26 -27.92 2.09
CA LYS A 141 5.56 -28.00 3.54
C LYS A 141 5.87 -29.47 3.87
N GLY A 142 7.06 -29.94 3.50
CA GLY A 142 7.50 -31.30 3.83
C GLY A 142 8.33 -32.01 2.76
N ALA A 143 9.50 -31.46 2.43
CA ALA A 143 10.60 -32.24 1.86
C ALA A 143 11.92 -31.74 2.45
N ALA A 144 11.99 -31.70 3.78
CA ALA A 144 13.26 -31.78 4.50
C ALA A 144 13.44 -33.26 4.85
N LYS A 145 14.39 -33.90 4.18
CA LYS A 145 14.95 -35.18 4.60
C LYS A 145 16.27 -34.90 5.28
#